data_AF-A0A952CIZ0-F1
#
_entry.id   AF-A0A952CIZ0-F1
#
_cell.length_a   1.000
_cell.length_b   1.000
_cell.length_c   1.000
_cell.angle_alpha   90.00
_cell.angle_beta   90.00
_cell.angle_gamma   90.00
#
_symmetry.space_group_name_H-M   'P 1'
#
loop_
_entity.id
_entity.type
_entity.pdbx_description
1 polymer ?
#
loop_
_entity_poly.entity_id
_entity_poly.type
_entity_poly.pdbx_seq_one_letter_code
_entity_poly.pdbx_strand_id
1 'polypeptide(L)'
;MARIGLTFDEYVDLKIKPHAGADRAFHEAAKMERREMFPMALTVASSHLRSRGYDCRPEMLELLVKNGVVTPAMPDAWAQADVDAAAEHFEECGILTPYAAMCQTLGCRYAATRSADFDTAGQLAGARYARHRNRPESERTLILESIRAAFWSRFDEAA
;
A
#
# COMPACT_ATOMS: atom_id res chain seq x y z
N MET A 1 7.21 -22.24 3.37
CA MET A 1 8.06 -21.03 3.52
C MET A 1 7.26 -19.98 4.29
N ALA A 2 7.91 -19.08 5.02
CA ALA A 2 7.23 -17.93 5.61
C ALA A 2 6.97 -16.88 4.50
N ARG A 3 5.75 -16.34 4.42
CA ARG A 3 5.37 -15.31 3.45
C ARG A 3 6.22 -14.05 3.64
N ILE A 4 6.74 -13.50 2.54
CA ILE A 4 7.61 -12.32 2.52
C ILE A 4 6.80 -11.06 2.22
N GLY A 5 5.95 -11.09 1.20
CA GLY A 5 5.10 -9.97 0.85
C GLY A 5 4.04 -9.70 1.92
N LEU A 6 3.51 -8.47 1.94
CA LEU A 6 2.42 -8.11 2.83
C LEU A 6 1.15 -8.87 2.47
N THR A 7 0.40 -9.29 3.49
CA THR A 7 -1.03 -9.59 3.36
C THR A 7 -1.83 -8.32 3.09
N PHE A 8 -3.09 -8.46 2.67
CA PHE A 8 -3.98 -7.30 2.55
C PHE A 8 -4.17 -6.58 3.88
N ASP A 9 -4.40 -7.33 4.97
CA ASP A 9 -4.58 -6.71 6.30
C ASP A 9 -3.30 -6.02 6.79
N GLU A 10 -2.10 -6.59 6.58
CA GLU A 10 -0.84 -5.90 6.90
C GLU A 10 -0.66 -4.64 6.04
N TYR A 11 -1.05 -4.66 4.76
CA TYR A 11 -1.07 -3.46 3.93
C TYR A 11 -2.02 -2.40 4.49
N VAL A 12 -3.25 -2.77 4.83
CA VAL A 12 -4.25 -1.85 5.42
C VAL A 12 -3.75 -1.28 6.74
N ASP A 13 -3.21 -2.12 7.62
CA ASP A 13 -2.68 -1.71 8.92
C ASP A 13 -1.50 -0.75 8.79
N LEU A 14 -0.75 -0.84 7.70
CA LEU A 14 0.45 -0.03 7.46
C LEU A 14 0.14 1.26 6.71
N LYS A 15 -0.76 1.19 5.72
CA LYS A 15 -1.01 2.27 4.75
C LYS A 15 -2.25 3.09 5.09
N ILE A 16 -3.29 2.46 5.64
CA ILE A 16 -4.60 3.09 5.83
C ILE A 16 -4.89 3.38 7.30
N LYS A 17 -4.35 2.57 8.21
CA LYS A 17 -4.65 2.70 9.64
C LYS A 17 -4.23 4.07 10.18
N PRO A 18 -5.18 4.82 10.77
CA PRO A 18 -4.87 6.07 11.43
C PRO A 18 -3.89 5.87 12.60
N HIS A 19 -3.03 6.86 12.82
CA HIS A 19 -2.19 6.91 14.02
C HIS A 19 -3.05 7.03 15.29
N ALA A 20 -2.53 6.57 16.44
CA ALA A 20 -3.27 6.52 17.71
C ALA A 20 -3.77 7.88 18.26
N GLY A 21 -3.37 8.99 17.65
CA GLY A 21 -3.79 10.35 17.99
C GLY A 21 -4.60 11.05 16.89
N ALA A 22 -5.04 10.32 15.86
CA ALA A 22 -5.82 10.88 14.76
C ALA A 22 -7.23 11.22 15.26
N ASP A 23 -7.82 12.27 14.68
CA ASP A 23 -9.18 12.64 15.05
C ASP A 23 -10.22 11.67 14.47
N ARG A 24 -11.46 11.77 14.96
CA ARG A 24 -12.56 10.90 14.54
C ARG A 24 -12.83 11.00 13.03
N ALA A 25 -12.67 12.17 12.42
CA ALA A 25 -12.94 12.35 10.99
C ALA A 25 -11.93 11.55 10.16
N PHE A 26 -10.67 11.54 10.55
CA PHE A 26 -9.63 10.73 9.93
C PHE A 26 -9.90 9.22 10.09
N HIS A 27 -10.35 8.79 11.27
CA HIS A 27 -10.74 7.39 11.49
C HIS A 27 -11.89 6.94 10.61
N GLU A 28 -12.91 7.77 10.40
CA GLU A 28 -14.01 7.44 9.50
C GLU A 28 -13.57 7.46 8.03
N ALA A 29 -12.74 8.42 7.62
CA ALA A 29 -12.17 8.47 6.27
C ALA A 29 -11.38 7.19 5.94
N ALA A 30 -10.52 6.72 6.85
CA ALA A 30 -9.76 5.48 6.68
C ALA A 30 -10.66 4.23 6.55
N LYS A 31 -11.78 4.17 7.30
CA LYS A 31 -12.76 3.07 7.17
C LYS A 31 -13.46 3.10 5.82
N MET A 32 -13.82 4.30 5.33
CA MET A 32 -14.43 4.47 4.02
C MET A 32 -13.46 4.07 2.91
N GLU A 33 -12.21 4.52 2.99
CA GLU A 33 -11.15 4.15 2.04
C GLU A 33 -10.95 2.64 1.97
N ARG A 34 -10.94 1.94 3.12
CA ARG A 34 -10.89 0.47 3.14
C ARG A 34 -12.11 -0.18 2.47
N ARG A 35 -13.32 0.36 2.68
CA ARG A 35 -14.57 -0.19 2.14
C ARG A 35 -14.70 0.02 0.63
N GLU A 36 -14.22 1.15 0.14
CA GLU A 36 -14.35 1.57 -1.26
C GLU A 36 -13.15 1.17 -2.11
N MET A 37 -12.16 0.49 -1.53
CA MET A 37 -10.94 0.06 -2.22
C MET A 37 -11.20 -0.90 -3.37
N PHE A 38 -12.27 -1.70 -3.29
CA PHE A 38 -12.62 -2.70 -4.29
C PHE A 38 -14.01 -2.42 -4.89
N PRO A 39 -14.22 -2.76 -6.17
CA PRO A 39 -13.23 -3.30 -7.10
C PRO A 39 -12.23 -2.22 -7.54
N MET A 40 -10.99 -2.64 -7.83
CA MET A 40 -9.95 -1.73 -8.34
C MET A 40 -9.60 -2.01 -9.80
N ALA A 41 -9.19 -0.96 -10.51
CA ALA A 41 -8.67 -1.08 -11.88
C ALA A 41 -7.36 -1.89 -11.91
N LEU A 42 -7.03 -2.49 -13.05
CA LEU A 42 -5.86 -3.37 -13.18
C LEU A 42 -4.55 -2.65 -12.81
N THR A 43 -4.39 -1.40 -13.25
CA THR A 43 -3.20 -0.58 -12.94
C THR A 43 -3.09 -0.29 -11.44
N VAL A 44 -4.23 -0.10 -10.76
CA VAL A 44 -4.29 0.10 -9.31
C VAL A 44 -3.96 -1.19 -8.57
N ALA A 45 -4.45 -2.34 -9.03
CA ALA A 45 -4.09 -3.66 -8.51
C ALA A 45 -2.58 -3.92 -8.62
N SER A 46 -1.96 -3.54 -9.74
CA SER A 46 -0.52 -3.67 -9.94
C SER A 46 0.27 -2.83 -8.93
N SER A 47 -0.09 -1.55 -8.76
CA SER A 47 0.55 -0.66 -7.77
C SER A 47 0.33 -1.15 -6.33
N HIS A 48 -0.86 -1.67 -6.04
CA HIS A 48 -1.18 -2.26 -4.75
C HIS A 48 -0.29 -3.48 -4.45
N LEU A 49 -0.09 -4.39 -5.41
CA LEU A 49 0.80 -5.54 -5.27
C LEU A 49 2.27 -5.13 -5.12
N ARG A 50 2.73 -4.11 -5.85
CA ARG A 50 4.06 -3.51 -5.64
C ARG A 50 4.25 -2.96 -4.24
N SER A 51 3.28 -2.20 -3.74
CA SER A 51 3.32 -1.71 -2.36
C SER A 51 3.37 -2.84 -1.31
N ARG A 52 2.81 -4.02 -1.64
CA ARG A 52 2.89 -5.24 -0.84
C ARG A 52 4.22 -5.99 -0.97
N GLY A 53 5.12 -5.58 -1.85
CA GLY A 53 6.45 -6.15 -2.01
C GLY A 53 6.60 -7.12 -3.18
N TYR A 54 5.63 -7.19 -4.10
CA TYR A 54 5.71 -8.02 -5.31
C TYR A 54 6.16 -7.19 -6.52
N ASP A 55 7.10 -7.68 -7.33
CA ASP A 55 7.56 -6.97 -8.54
C ASP A 55 6.52 -7.07 -9.68
N CYS A 56 5.35 -6.48 -9.45
CA CYS A 56 4.17 -6.59 -10.29
C CYS A 56 4.10 -5.44 -11.28
N ARG A 57 4.15 -5.75 -12.57
CA ARG A 57 3.80 -4.83 -13.66
C ARG A 57 2.38 -5.13 -14.19
N PRO A 58 1.65 -4.14 -14.73
CA PRO A 58 0.30 -4.34 -15.26
C PRO A 58 0.20 -5.52 -16.24
N GLU A 59 1.18 -5.66 -17.14
CA GLU A 59 1.23 -6.71 -18.16
C GLU A 59 1.32 -8.12 -17.54
N MET A 60 1.88 -8.23 -16.33
CA MET A 60 1.94 -9.50 -15.61
C MET A 60 0.55 -9.91 -15.13
N LEU A 61 -0.29 -8.96 -14.69
CA LEU A 61 -1.67 -9.25 -14.32
C LEU A 61 -2.51 -9.68 -15.52
N GLU A 62 -2.30 -9.06 -16.69
CA GLU A 62 -2.93 -9.52 -17.94
C GLU A 62 -2.56 -10.97 -18.26
N LEU A 63 -1.30 -11.36 -18.05
CA LEU A 63 -0.84 -12.74 -18.22
C LEU A 63 -1.47 -13.69 -17.20
N LEU A 64 -1.63 -13.30 -15.94
CA LEU A 64 -2.32 -14.11 -14.93
C LEU A 64 -3.78 -14.38 -15.31
N VAL A 65 -4.48 -13.37 -15.84
CA VAL A 65 -5.85 -13.52 -16.36
C VAL A 65 -5.87 -14.46 -17.56
N LYS A 66 -4.97 -14.25 -18.54
CA LYS A 66 -4.89 -15.09 -19.74
C LYS A 66 -4.58 -16.55 -19.42
N ASN A 67 -3.78 -16.80 -18.39
CA ASN A 67 -3.40 -18.15 -17.95
C ASN A 67 -4.41 -18.77 -16.98
N GLY A 68 -5.50 -18.05 -16.64
CA GLY A 68 -6.55 -18.54 -15.76
C GLY A 68 -6.15 -18.64 -14.28
N VAL A 69 -5.05 -18.00 -13.88
CA VAL A 69 -4.64 -17.91 -12.47
C VAL A 69 -5.62 -17.03 -11.69
N VAL A 70 -6.13 -15.99 -12.34
CA VAL A 70 -7.13 -15.08 -11.78
C VAL A 70 -8.24 -14.85 -12.80
N THR A 71 -9.48 -14.72 -12.32
CA THR A 71 -10.66 -14.50 -13.17
C THR A 71 -11.49 -13.33 -12.66
N PRO A 72 -11.04 -12.08 -12.85
CA PRO A 72 -11.80 -10.91 -12.45
C PRO A 72 -13.17 -10.88 -13.15
N ALA A 73 -14.18 -10.32 -12.49
CA ALA A 73 -15.51 -10.21 -13.06
C ALA A 73 -15.54 -9.36 -14.35
N MET A 74 -14.68 -8.34 -14.42
CA MET A 74 -14.44 -7.50 -15.59
C MET A 74 -12.95 -7.15 -15.66
N PRO A 75 -12.38 -6.81 -16.83
CA PRO A 75 -10.94 -6.53 -16.99
C PRO A 75 -10.37 -5.51 -15.98
N ASP A 76 -11.14 -4.47 -15.64
CA ASP A 76 -10.77 -3.41 -14.69
C ASP A 76 -11.58 -3.44 -13.39
N ALA A 77 -12.08 -4.61 -12.99
CA ALA A 77 -12.82 -4.78 -11.74
C ALA A 77 -12.23 -5.91 -10.89
N TRP A 78 -11.00 -5.72 -10.43
CA TRP A 78 -10.30 -6.68 -9.56
C TRP A 78 -10.89 -6.61 -8.16
N ALA A 79 -11.44 -7.74 -7.69
CA ALA A 79 -11.86 -7.90 -6.31
C ALA A 79 -10.68 -8.22 -5.40
N GLN A 80 -10.90 -8.18 -4.08
CA GLN A 80 -9.85 -8.52 -3.11
C GLN A 80 -9.31 -9.95 -3.34
N ALA A 81 -10.19 -10.91 -3.63
CA ALA A 81 -9.81 -12.29 -3.89
C ALA A 81 -8.89 -12.42 -5.12
N ASP A 82 -9.14 -11.63 -6.16
CA ASP A 82 -8.31 -11.62 -7.38
C ASP A 82 -6.89 -11.12 -7.07
N VAL A 83 -6.79 -10.03 -6.30
CA VAL A 83 -5.51 -9.44 -5.88
C VAL A 83 -4.76 -10.38 -4.93
N ASP A 84 -5.46 -11.04 -4.01
CA ASP A 84 -4.84 -11.99 -3.08
C ASP A 84 -4.37 -13.27 -3.79
N ALA A 85 -5.11 -13.76 -4.79
CA ALA A 85 -4.68 -14.87 -5.63
C ALA A 85 -3.43 -14.50 -6.47
N ALA A 86 -3.39 -13.30 -7.05
CA ALA A 86 -2.20 -12.81 -7.74
C ALA A 86 -0.99 -12.67 -6.80
N ALA A 87 -1.20 -12.16 -5.58
CA ALA A 87 -0.16 -12.07 -4.56
C ALA A 87 0.40 -13.45 -4.17
N GLU A 88 -0.48 -14.43 -3.98
CA GLU A 88 -0.08 -15.81 -3.68
C GLU A 88 0.75 -16.40 -4.82
N HIS A 89 0.34 -16.23 -6.06
CA HIS A 89 1.10 -16.69 -7.22
C HIS A 89 2.49 -16.03 -7.31
N PHE A 90 2.59 -14.73 -7.07
CA PHE A 90 3.88 -14.04 -7.05
C PHE A 90 4.78 -14.51 -5.91
N GLU A 91 4.21 -14.77 -4.73
CA GLU A 91 4.95 -15.34 -3.60
C GLU A 91 5.50 -16.74 -3.95
N GLU A 92 4.68 -17.60 -4.57
CA GLU A 92 5.09 -18.94 -5.02
C GLU A 92 6.20 -18.90 -6.08
N CYS A 93 6.13 -17.95 -7.01
CA CYS A 93 7.13 -17.75 -8.04
C CYS A 93 8.38 -16.98 -7.55
N GLY A 94 8.40 -16.49 -6.31
CA GLY A 94 9.47 -15.64 -5.79
C GLY A 94 9.60 -14.29 -6.50
N ILE A 95 8.50 -13.78 -7.07
CA ILE A 95 8.43 -12.49 -7.76
C ILE A 95 8.27 -11.39 -6.71
N LEU A 96 9.40 -10.98 -6.15
CA LEU A 96 9.50 -10.00 -5.09
C LEU A 96 10.23 -8.75 -5.60
N THR A 97 9.85 -7.58 -5.08
CA THR A 97 10.63 -6.37 -5.32
C THR A 97 12.04 -6.54 -4.73
N PRO A 98 13.06 -5.85 -5.24
CA PRO A 98 14.42 -5.94 -4.70
C PRO A 98 14.49 -5.69 -3.19
N TYR A 99 13.66 -4.77 -2.67
CA TYR A 99 13.63 -4.47 -1.24
C TYR A 99 13.00 -5.60 -0.40
N ALA A 100 11.93 -6.23 -0.90
CA ALA A 100 11.33 -7.40 -0.25
C ALA A 100 12.27 -8.62 -0.28
N ALA A 101 12.93 -8.87 -1.42
CA ALA A 101 13.93 -9.92 -1.57
C ALA A 101 15.16 -9.70 -0.65
N MET A 102 15.59 -8.44 -0.49
CA MET A 102 16.63 -8.08 0.47
C MET A 102 16.20 -8.38 1.91
N CYS A 103 14.98 -8.01 2.29
CA CYS A 103 14.44 -8.32 3.63
C CYS A 103 14.44 -9.83 3.89
N GLN A 104 13.98 -10.63 2.91
CA GLN A 104 14.04 -12.09 2.97
C GLN A 104 15.47 -12.59 3.18
N THR A 105 16.44 -12.09 2.42
CA THR A 105 17.85 -12.48 2.49
C THR A 105 18.48 -12.16 3.84
N LEU A 106 18.12 -11.00 4.41
CA LEU A 106 18.60 -10.54 5.72
C LEU A 106 17.87 -11.20 6.90
N GLY A 107 16.86 -12.04 6.65
CA GLY A 107 16.03 -12.64 7.70
C GLY A 107 15.10 -11.64 8.39
N CYS A 108 14.91 -10.46 7.80
CA CYS A 108 14.01 -9.43 8.30
C CYS A 108 12.61 -9.60 7.69
N ARG A 109 11.57 -9.32 8.47
CA ARG A 109 10.20 -9.26 7.93
C ARG A 109 10.02 -7.97 7.15
N TYR A 110 9.67 -8.07 5.86
CA TYR A 110 9.34 -6.91 5.02
C TYR A 110 8.28 -6.00 5.69
N ALA A 111 7.24 -6.60 6.28
CA ALA A 111 6.23 -5.89 7.06
C ALA A 111 6.82 -5.05 8.20
N ALA A 112 7.73 -5.62 8.99
CA ALA A 112 8.32 -4.92 10.13
C ALA A 112 9.21 -3.75 9.68
N THR A 113 10.00 -3.95 8.63
CA THR A 113 10.84 -2.88 8.05
C THR A 113 9.97 -1.75 7.51
N ARG A 114 8.90 -2.10 6.77
CA ARG A 114 7.96 -1.12 6.23
C ARG A 114 7.23 -0.37 7.34
N SER A 115 6.80 -1.04 8.40
CA SER A 115 6.15 -0.37 9.55
C SER A 115 7.08 0.65 10.19
N ALA A 116 8.36 0.30 10.40
CA ALA A 116 9.36 1.23 10.95
C ALA A 116 9.59 2.46 10.05
N ASP A 117 9.66 2.24 8.72
CA ASP A 117 9.77 3.33 7.76
C ASP A 117 8.52 4.24 7.80
N PHE A 118 7.33 3.65 7.93
CA PHE A 118 6.05 4.36 8.04
C PHE A 118 5.95 5.18 9.32
N ASP A 119 6.35 4.62 10.47
CA ASP A 119 6.38 5.33 11.74
C ASP A 119 7.30 6.55 11.66
N THR A 120 8.50 6.37 11.11
CA THR A 120 9.48 7.45 10.92
C THR A 120 8.94 8.55 10.01
N ALA A 121 8.35 8.17 8.87
CA ALA A 121 7.76 9.11 7.93
C ALA A 121 6.54 9.83 8.55
N GLY A 122 5.74 9.13 9.34
CA GLY A 122 4.58 9.68 10.06
C GLY A 122 4.99 10.72 11.11
N GLN A 123 6.07 10.47 11.86
CA GLN A 123 6.63 11.46 12.79
C GLN A 123 7.11 12.72 12.08
N LEU A 124 7.81 12.58 10.94
CA LEU A 124 8.26 13.71 10.13
C LEU A 124 7.08 14.51 9.55
N ALA A 125 6.06 13.82 9.03
CA ALA A 125 4.82 14.42 8.53
C ALA A 125 4.06 15.17 9.65
N GLY A 126 3.92 14.56 10.83
CA GLY A 126 3.30 15.15 12.00
C GLY A 126 4.03 16.41 12.48
N ALA A 127 5.37 16.38 12.53
CA ALA A 127 6.18 17.55 12.87
C ALA A 127 6.04 18.68 11.82
N ARG A 128 5.92 18.33 10.53
CA ARG A 128 5.65 19.31 9.46
C ARG A 128 4.26 19.92 9.62
N TYR A 129 3.23 19.11 9.87
CA TYR A 129 1.87 19.60 10.12
C TYR A 129 1.79 20.49 11.35
N ALA A 130 2.42 20.10 12.47
CA ALA A 130 2.43 20.87 13.71
C ALA A 130 2.97 22.30 13.53
N ARG A 131 3.99 22.49 12.67
CA ARG A 131 4.52 23.81 12.30
C ARG A 131 3.50 24.72 11.59
N HIS A 132 2.46 24.14 10.99
CA HIS A 132 1.45 24.85 10.21
C HIS A 132 0.04 24.79 10.81
N ARG A 133 -0.12 24.21 12.01
CA ARG A 133 -1.42 23.99 12.66
C ARG A 133 -2.24 25.27 12.86
N ASN A 134 -1.58 26.42 13.06
CA ASN A 134 -2.22 27.72 13.30
C ASN A 134 -2.52 28.51 12.02
N ARG A 135 -2.34 27.92 10.83
CA ARG A 135 -2.66 28.57 9.55
C ARG A 135 -4.16 28.56 9.24
N PRO A 136 -4.64 29.44 8.35
CA PRO A 136 -6.00 29.39 7.82
C PRO A 136 -6.34 28.01 7.24
N GLU A 137 -7.61 27.63 7.28
CA GLU A 137 -8.09 26.30 6.87
C GLU A 137 -7.77 25.94 5.41
N SER A 138 -7.92 26.89 4.49
CA SER A 138 -7.56 26.72 3.08
C SER A 138 -6.07 26.37 2.88
N GLU A 139 -5.18 26.98 3.66
CA GLU A 139 -3.75 26.68 3.61
C GLU A 139 -3.42 25.34 4.29
N ARG A 140 -4.14 24.98 5.36
CA ARG A 140 -3.95 23.69 6.04
C ARG A 140 -4.34 22.51 5.14
N THR A 141 -5.39 22.63 4.34
CA THR A 141 -5.80 21.59 3.38
C THR A 141 -4.72 21.35 2.32
N LEU A 142 -4.19 22.41 1.71
CA LEU A 142 -3.10 22.31 0.73
C LEU A 142 -1.82 21.70 1.34
N ILE A 143 -1.51 22.04 2.59
CA ILE A 143 -0.36 21.47 3.31
C ILE A 143 -0.58 19.99 3.61
N LEU A 144 -1.79 19.59 4.00
CA LEU A 144 -2.14 18.18 4.21
C LEU A 144 -2.04 17.36 2.92
N GLU A 145 -2.52 17.89 1.80
CA GLU A 145 -2.38 17.26 0.49
C GLU A 145 -0.91 17.13 0.06
N SER A 146 -0.09 18.16 0.29
CA SER A 146 1.34 18.12 0.00
C SER A 146 2.09 17.12 0.88
N ILE A 147 1.78 17.07 2.18
CA ILE A 147 2.35 16.10 3.13
C ILE A 147 1.95 14.68 2.73
N ARG A 148 0.67 14.47 2.39
CA ARG A 148 0.15 13.20 1.91
C ARG A 148 0.88 12.78 0.64
N ALA A 149 0.94 13.62 -0.40
CA ALA A 149 1.62 13.32 -1.65
C ALA A 149 3.11 12.97 -1.44
N ALA A 150 3.83 13.72 -0.62
CA ALA A 150 5.25 13.46 -0.31
C ALA A 150 5.46 12.19 0.51
N PHE A 151 4.54 11.88 1.43
CA PHE A 151 4.55 10.66 2.22
C PHE A 151 4.37 9.44 1.31
N TRP A 152 3.40 9.47 0.38
CA TRP A 152 3.10 8.37 -0.52
C TRP A 152 4.15 8.18 -1.62
N SER A 153 4.63 9.25 -2.24
CA SER A 153 5.68 9.20 -3.29
C SER A 153 6.96 8.51 -2.81
N ARG A 154 7.40 8.79 -1.57
CA ARG A 154 8.58 8.15 -0.98
C ARG A 154 8.45 6.63 -0.84
N PHE A 155 7.23 6.10 -0.79
CA PHE A 155 6.96 4.68 -0.62
C PHE A 155 6.59 3.94 -1.90
N ASP A 156 6.24 4.67 -2.95
CA ASP A 156 6.00 4.11 -4.29
C ASP A 156 7.29 4.07 -5.12
N GLU A 157 8.27 4.95 -4.84
CA GLU A 157 9.60 4.92 -5.47
C GLU A 157 10.53 3.81 -4.93
N ALA A 158 10.27 3.31 -3.72
CA ALA A 158 11.04 2.24 -3.07
C ALA A 158 10.48 0.83 -3.34
N ALA A 159 9.38 0.74 -4.10
CA ALA A 159 8.70 -0.50 -4.50
C ALA A 159 9.00 -0.81 -5.97
#